data_AF-A0A2V6TFE9-F1
#
_entry.id   AF-A0A2V6TFE9-F1
#
_cell.length_a   1.000
_cell.length_b   1.000
_cell.length_c   1.000
_cell.angle_alpha   90.00
_cell.angle_beta   90.00
_cell.angle_gamma   90.00
#
_symmetry.space_group_name_H-M   'P 1'
#
loop_
_entity.id
_entity.type
_entity.pdbx_description
1 polymer ?
#
loop_
_entity_poly.entity_id
_entity_poly.type
_entity_poly.pdbx_seq_one_letter_code
_entity_poly.pdbx_strand_id
1 'polypeptide(L)' 'KAGKQVEIKIYPGRDHAFFNDENKAAYDKADADDAWRRTTDFFKQHLK' A
#
# COMPACT_ATOMS: atom_id res chain seq x y z
N LYS A 1 19.95 -11.67 -5.38
CA LYS A 1 18.77 -11.71 -4.47
C LYS A 1 19.25 -11.31 -3.08
N ALA A 2 18.50 -10.48 -2.35
CA ALA A 2 18.97 -9.90 -1.06
C ALA A 2 18.60 -10.72 0.20
N GLY A 3 17.93 -11.87 0.08
CA GLY A 3 17.59 -12.74 1.21
C GLY A 3 16.54 -12.17 2.17
N LYS A 4 15.73 -11.20 1.73
CA LYS A 4 14.66 -10.59 2.51
C LYS A 4 13.29 -11.13 2.10
N GLN A 5 12.40 -11.25 3.07
CA GLN A 5 10.99 -11.53 2.79
C GLN A 5 10.35 -10.28 2.19
N VAL A 6 9.62 -10.46 1.08
CA VAL A 6 8.98 -9.38 0.33
C VAL A 6 7.62 -9.86 -0.13
N GLU A 7 6.61 -9.01 0.03
CA GLU A 7 5.30 -9.15 -0.59
C GLU A 7 5.05 -7.97 -1.54
N ILE A 8 4.48 -8.25 -2.72
CA ILE A 8 4.10 -7.23 -3.70
C ILE A 8 2.60 -7.37 -3.96
N LYS A 9 1.85 -6.28 -3.79
CA LYS A 9 0.44 -6.19 -4.15
C LYS A 9 0.27 -5.20 -5.28
N ILE A 10 -0.40 -5.66 -6.32
CA ILE A 10 -0.83 -4.83 -7.45
C ILE A 10 -2.32 -4.55 -7.25
N TYR A 11 -2.69 -3.27 -7.34
CA TYR A 11 -4.08 -2.80 -7.32
C TYR A 11 -4.54 -2.58 -8.77
N PRO A 12 -5.40 -3.45 -9.33
CA PRO A 12 -5.80 -3.35 -10.73
C PRO A 12 -6.52 -2.03 -11.04
N GLY A 13 -6.15 -1.39 -12.14
CA GLY A 13 -6.77 -0.14 -12.58
C GLY A 13 -6.40 1.09 -11.76
N ARG A 14 -5.37 1.01 -10.90
CA ARG A 14 -4.82 2.18 -10.19
C ARG A 14 -3.58 2.72 -10.89
N ASP A 15 -3.51 4.03 -10.99
CA ASP A 15 -2.32 4.76 -11.45
C ASP A 15 -1.42 5.17 -10.28
N HIS A 16 -0.29 5.79 -10.62
CA HIS A 16 0.62 6.36 -9.64
C HIS A 16 -0.11 7.36 -8.71
N ALA A 17 0.28 7.36 -7.43
CA ALA A 17 -0.27 8.22 -6.38
C ALA A 17 -1.75 7.95 -6.01
N PHE A 18 -2.26 6.72 -6.16
CA PHE A 18 -3.60 6.35 -5.69
C PHE A 18 -3.83 6.53 -4.17
N PHE A 19 -2.76 6.61 -3.38
CA PHE A 19 -2.81 6.82 -1.93
C PHE A 19 -2.94 8.31 -1.54
N ASN A 20 -2.65 9.24 -2.45
CA ASN A 20 -2.65 10.67 -2.15
C ASN A 20 -4.08 11.23 -2.22
N ASP A 21 -4.69 11.55 -1.08
CA ASP A 21 -6.05 12.06 -0.95
C ASP A 21 -6.23 13.51 -1.47
N GLU A 22 -5.14 14.26 -1.65
CA GLU A 22 -5.16 15.55 -2.33
C GLU A 22 -5.19 15.40 -3.86
N ASN A 23 -4.74 14.26 -4.39
CA ASN A 23 -4.76 13.98 -5.83
C ASN A 23 -6.12 13.42 -6.27
N LYS A 24 -7.09 14.33 -6.47
CA LYS A 24 -8.46 13.98 -6.89
C LYS A 24 -8.56 13.16 -8.19
N ALA A 25 -7.51 13.14 -9.03
CA ALA A 25 -7.51 12.40 -10.29
C ALA A 25 -7.13 10.92 -10.12
N ALA A 26 -6.25 10.61 -9.17
CA ALA A 26 -5.75 9.25 -8.97
C ALA A 26 -6.20 8.60 -7.66
N TYR A 27 -6.63 9.40 -6.67
CA TYR A 27 -6.99 8.91 -5.34
C TYR A 27 -8.06 7.83 -5.39
N ASP A 28 -7.77 6.71 -4.73
CA ASP A 28 -8.74 5.64 -4.50
C ASP A 28 -8.75 5.29 -3.02
N LYS A 29 -9.85 5.64 -2.33
CA LYS A 29 -9.96 5.43 -0.90
C LYS A 29 -9.89 3.95 -0.50
N ALA A 30 -10.52 3.06 -1.28
CA ALA A 30 -10.60 1.65 -0.92
C ALA A 30 -9.23 0.99 -0.99
N ASP A 31 -8.50 1.24 -2.08
CA ASP A 31 -7.16 0.70 -2.27
C ASP A 31 -6.11 1.39 -1.36
N ALA A 32 -6.28 2.68 -1.06
CA ALA A 32 -5.46 3.39 -0.08
C ALA A 32 -5.64 2.80 1.34
N ASP A 33 -6.87 2.58 1.78
CA ASP A 33 -7.16 1.97 3.09
C ASP A 33 -6.59 0.55 3.19
N ASP A 34 -6.69 -0.26 2.12
CA ASP A 34 -6.10 -1.60 2.06
C ASP A 34 -4.57 -1.56 2.14
N ALA A 35 -3.93 -0.68 1.36
CA ALA A 35 -2.48 -0.49 1.38
C ALA A 35 -1.98 -0.05 2.76
N TRP A 36 -2.72 0.84 3.44
CA TRP A 36 -2.41 1.30 4.79
C TRP A 36 -2.51 0.18 5.82
N ARG A 37 -3.60 -0.60 5.77
CA ARG A 37 -3.79 -1.76 6.66
C ARG A 37 -2.64 -2.75 6.51
N ARG A 38 -2.31 -3.14 5.28
CA ARG A 38 -1.23 -4.10 5.00
C ARG A 38 0.14 -3.58 5.47
N THR A 39 0.43 -2.30 5.28
CA THR A 39 1.67 -1.66 5.72
C THR A 39 1.79 -1.65 7.25
N THR A 40 0.73 -1.24 7.95
CA THR A 40 0.75 -1.18 9.41
C THR A 40 0.74 -2.56 10.06
N ASP A 41 0.07 -3.55 9.46
CA ASP A 41 0.10 -4.93 9.94
C ASP A 41 1.48 -5.56 9.79
N PHE A 42 2.18 -5.29 8.68
CA PHE A 42 3.60 -5.66 8.53
C PHE A 42 4.45 -5.05 9.65
N PHE A 43 4.28 -3.75 9.95
CA PHE A 43 5.02 -3.14 11.05
C PHE A 43 4.69 -3.75 12.42
N LYS A 44 3.42 -4.00 12.74
CA LYS A 44 3.01 -4.67 13.99
C LYS A 44 3.65 -6.05 14.15
N GLN A 45 3.88 -6.77 13.04
CA GLN A 45 4.49 -8.10 13.07
C GLN A 45 5.99 -8.07 13.37
N HIS A 46 6.68 -6.97 13.04
CA HIS A 46 8.15 -6.92 13.00
C HIS A 46 8.78 -5.88 13.92
N LEU A 47 8.04 -4.85 14.31
CA LEU A 47 8.49 -3.78 15.19
C LEU A 47 7.77 -3.95 16.54
N LYS A 48 8.55 -4.04 17.63
CA LYS A 48 8.04 -4.02 19.01
C LYS A 48 8.19 -2.63 19.60
#